data_AF-A0A7X7NI38-F1
#
_entry.id   AF-A0A7X7NI38-F1
#
_cell.length_a   1.000
_cell.length_b   1.000
_cell.length_c   1.000
_cell.angle_alpha   90.00
_cell.angle_beta   90.00
_cell.angle_gamma   90.00
#
_symmetry.space_group_name_H-M   'P 1'
#
loop_
_entity.id
_entity.type
_entity.pdbx_description
1 polymer ?
#
loop_
_entity_poly.entity_id
_entity_poly.type
_entity_poly.pdbx_seq_one_letter_code
_entity_poly.pdbx_strand_id
1 'polypeptide(L)'
;MTINTECILRNGNPFPCRIAAVDRERVISESLFPEEISLCYKRFTMMNSLFFGGVLPLPKLKIVNPDGFCACAGILVKENLQIPVIKFSVTLFTINQKADLRHDVLLHEMLHLYLILFWLNDKRNVHGSNFKRTCNRISALCGWPEVSHRRPAEYWPMNCRTSRDYIKNYVEFSIRHKEIENQLQQERKSKQARQLSDQAADLIHDLYENGQDQTAERVRDAIYNERLSLIESS
;
A
#
# COMPACT_ATOMS: atom_id res chain seq x y z
N MET A 1 19.19 35.29 -11.14
CA MET A 1 19.01 34.30 -12.23
C MET A 1 17.96 33.31 -11.74
N THR A 2 16.72 33.49 -12.20
CA THR A 2 15.53 32.81 -11.70
C THR A 2 15.45 31.42 -12.34
N ILE A 3 15.42 30.37 -11.52
CA ILE A 3 15.37 28.99 -12.02
C ILE A 3 13.93 28.68 -12.41
N ASN A 4 13.67 28.59 -13.71
CA ASN A 4 12.42 28.07 -14.25
C ASN A 4 12.35 26.55 -14.00
N THR A 5 11.54 26.13 -13.03
CA THR A 5 11.05 24.75 -12.96
C THR A 5 9.99 24.58 -14.05
N GLU A 6 10.42 24.13 -15.24
CA GLU A 6 9.50 23.75 -16.30
C GLU A 6 8.72 22.48 -15.88
N CYS A 7 7.50 22.67 -15.38
CA CYS A 7 6.45 21.69 -15.60
C CYS A 7 6.13 21.73 -17.10
N ILE A 8 6.60 20.76 -17.85
CA ILE A 8 6.24 20.62 -19.27
C ILE A 8 4.74 20.30 -19.34
N LEU A 9 3.91 21.30 -19.62
CA LEU A 9 2.47 21.20 -19.89
C LEU A 9 2.18 21.78 -21.28
N ARG A 10 1.24 21.16 -22.01
CA ARG A 10 0.73 21.62 -23.31
C ARG A 10 -0.47 22.57 -23.13
N ASN A 11 -0.52 23.58 -24.02
CA ASN A 11 -1.72 24.33 -24.45
C ASN A 11 -2.31 25.41 -23.52
N GLY A 12 -1.49 26.34 -23.04
CA GLY A 12 -1.83 27.77 -23.02
C GLY A 12 -3.04 28.30 -22.22
N ASN A 13 -3.77 27.48 -21.47
CA ASN A 13 -4.85 27.96 -20.59
C ASN A 13 -4.61 27.55 -19.13
N PRO A 14 -4.46 28.52 -18.20
CA PRO A 14 -4.10 28.26 -16.82
C PRO A 14 -5.31 27.74 -16.02
N PHE A 15 -5.28 26.47 -15.59
CA PHE A 15 -6.03 26.07 -14.40
C PHE A 15 -5.17 26.36 -13.17
N PRO A 16 -5.69 27.08 -12.17
CA PRO A 16 -4.90 27.55 -11.04
C PRO A 16 -4.71 26.40 -10.04
N CYS A 17 -3.79 25.48 -10.32
CA CYS A 17 -2.93 25.04 -9.24
C CYS A 17 -2.05 26.27 -8.97
N ARG A 18 -2.44 27.12 -8.02
CA ARG A 18 -1.55 28.17 -7.53
C ARG A 18 -0.32 27.44 -6.96
N ILE A 19 0.67 27.20 -7.80
CA ILE A 19 2.06 27.14 -7.39
C ILE A 19 2.33 28.57 -6.95
N ALA A 20 1.89 28.90 -5.73
CA ALA A 20 2.40 30.05 -5.03
C ALA A 20 3.91 29.89 -5.07
N ALA A 21 4.61 30.93 -5.53
CA ALA A 21 6.06 30.99 -5.48
C ALA A 21 6.52 30.36 -4.16
N VAL A 22 7.26 29.26 -4.28
CA VAL A 22 7.71 28.42 -3.17
C VAL A 22 8.87 29.15 -2.47
N ASP A 23 8.62 30.37 -2.00
CA ASP A 23 9.58 31.21 -1.29
C ASP A 23 9.36 31.16 0.23
N ARG A 24 8.47 30.28 0.71
CA ARG A 24 8.23 30.05 2.15
C ARG A 24 8.08 28.57 2.50
N GLU A 25 8.85 27.69 1.86
CA GLU A 25 9.06 26.34 2.42
C GLU A 25 9.80 26.49 3.76
N ARG A 26 9.06 26.55 4.87
CA ARG A 26 9.64 26.18 6.17
C ARG A 26 9.84 24.67 6.15
N VAL A 27 11.01 24.25 5.66
CA VAL A 27 11.49 22.89 5.87
C VAL A 27 11.45 22.68 7.37
N ILE A 28 10.54 21.82 7.80
CA ILE A 28 10.59 21.25 9.14
C ILE A 28 11.80 20.32 9.07
N SER A 29 12.91 20.82 9.61
CA SER A 29 14.20 20.14 9.65
C SER A 29 14.03 18.63 9.90
N GLU A 30 14.78 17.81 9.16
CA GLU A 30 14.92 16.35 9.34
C GLU A 30 15.12 15.94 10.81
N SER A 31 15.59 16.88 11.65
CA SER A 31 15.73 16.74 13.10
C SER A 31 14.45 16.46 13.87
N LEU A 32 13.26 16.73 13.33
CA LEU A 32 11.99 16.54 14.07
C LEU A 32 11.42 15.12 13.97
N PHE A 33 11.81 14.35 12.95
CA PHE A 33 11.35 12.97 12.74
C PHE A 33 12.48 12.05 12.23
N PRO A 34 13.63 12.00 12.92
CA PRO A 34 14.81 11.28 12.42
C PRO A 34 14.58 9.77 12.32
N GLU A 35 13.80 9.20 13.24
CA GLU A 35 13.50 7.77 13.27
C GLU A 35 12.57 7.36 12.13
N GLU A 36 11.57 8.19 11.83
CA GLU A 36 10.62 7.94 10.76
C GLU A 36 11.26 8.10 9.39
N ILE A 37 12.14 9.10 9.21
CA ILE A 37 12.95 9.23 7.99
C ILE A 37 13.85 8.01 7.82
N SER A 38 14.52 7.56 8.89
CA SER A 38 15.34 6.35 8.87
C SER A 38 14.52 5.11 8.48
N LEU A 39 13.30 4.98 9.01
CA LEU A 39 12.38 3.91 8.65
C LEU A 39 11.97 4.00 7.17
N CYS A 40 11.65 5.18 6.66
CA CYS A 40 11.34 5.38 5.25
C CYS A 40 12.51 4.98 4.34
N TYR A 41 13.76 5.28 4.71
CA TYR A 41 14.92 4.81 3.95
C TYR A 41 15.05 3.27 3.97
N LYS A 42 14.89 2.63 5.14
CA LYS A 42 14.91 1.15 5.22
C LYS A 42 13.83 0.53 4.34
N ARG A 43 12.62 1.10 4.37
CA ARG A 43 11.49 0.66 3.55
C ARG A 43 11.72 0.90 2.06
N PHE A 44 12.31 2.04 1.69
CA PHE A 44 12.70 2.31 0.31
C PHE A 44 13.64 1.22 -0.20
N THR A 45 14.72 0.90 0.54
CA THR A 45 15.68 -0.13 0.15
C THR A 45 15.02 -1.50 -0.02
N MET A 46 14.16 -1.88 0.94
CA MET A 46 13.41 -3.13 0.90
C MET A 46 12.49 -3.19 -0.34
N MET A 47 11.66 -2.17 -0.55
CA MET A 47 10.73 -2.12 -1.69
C MET A 47 11.45 -2.00 -3.03
N ASN A 48 12.59 -1.30 -3.08
CA ASN A 48 13.43 -1.21 -4.28
C ASN A 48 13.92 -2.59 -4.68
N SER A 49 14.44 -3.37 -3.73
CA SER A 49 14.85 -4.75 -3.97
C SER A 49 13.67 -5.62 -4.44
N LEU A 50 12.55 -5.62 -3.69
CA LEU A 50 11.41 -6.50 -3.94
C LEU A 50 10.66 -6.18 -5.24
N PHE A 51 10.37 -4.90 -5.48
CA PHE A 51 9.45 -4.51 -6.55
C PHE A 51 10.15 -3.94 -7.76
N PHE A 52 11.36 -3.40 -7.62
CA PHE A 52 12.05 -2.68 -8.68
C PHE A 52 13.42 -3.29 -9.04
N GLY A 53 13.79 -4.43 -8.44
CA GLY A 53 15.05 -5.13 -8.73
C GLY A 53 16.30 -4.37 -8.26
N GLY A 54 16.16 -3.48 -7.27
CA GLY A 54 17.27 -2.72 -6.69
C GLY A 54 17.80 -1.57 -7.56
N VAL A 55 17.13 -1.25 -8.67
CA VAL A 55 17.65 -0.30 -9.68
C VAL A 55 17.39 1.17 -9.35
N LEU A 56 16.50 1.48 -8.41
CA LEU A 56 16.18 2.87 -8.10
C LEU A 56 17.33 3.52 -7.32
N PRO A 57 17.79 4.72 -7.74
CA PRO A 57 18.75 5.48 -6.95
C PRO A 57 18.08 5.93 -5.65
N LEU A 58 18.85 5.98 -4.56
CA LEU A 58 18.35 6.44 -3.27
C LEU A 58 17.99 7.94 -3.36
N PRO A 59 16.70 8.31 -3.21
CA PRO A 59 16.29 9.71 -3.25
C PRO A 59 16.62 10.39 -1.92
N LYS A 60 16.68 11.73 -1.90
CA LYS A 60 16.61 12.46 -0.63
C LYS A 60 15.16 12.43 -0.13
N LEU A 61 14.96 12.21 1.16
CA LEU A 61 13.65 12.27 1.80
C LEU A 61 13.54 13.55 2.63
N LYS A 62 12.44 14.27 2.51
CA LYS A 62 12.18 15.48 3.30
C LYS A 62 10.76 15.49 3.86
N ILE A 63 10.58 16.09 5.03
CA ILE A 63 9.27 16.37 5.61
C ILE A 63 9.01 17.87 5.51
N VAL A 64 7.83 18.24 5.02
CA VAL A 64 7.47 19.63 4.74
C VAL A 64 6.10 19.97 5.30
N ASN A 65 5.94 21.24 5.69
CA ASN A 65 4.67 21.76 6.18
C ASN A 65 3.65 21.93 5.05
N PRO A 66 2.34 21.75 5.32
CA PRO A 66 1.28 21.90 4.33
C PRO A 66 1.05 23.35 3.87
N ASP A 67 1.50 24.36 4.62
CA ASP A 67 1.25 25.80 4.35
C ASP A 67 2.01 26.37 3.11
N GLY A 68 2.37 25.51 2.17
CA GLY A 68 3.13 25.79 0.95
C GLY A 68 3.35 24.53 0.11
N PHE A 69 3.08 23.36 0.68
CA PHE A 69 2.96 22.10 -0.03
C PHE A 69 1.60 22.04 -0.72
N CYS A 70 1.57 21.59 -1.97
CA CYS A 70 0.32 21.16 -2.61
C CYS A 70 -0.42 20.23 -1.64
N ALA A 71 -1.75 20.19 -1.67
CA ALA A 71 -2.58 19.37 -0.77
C ALA A 71 -2.39 17.85 -0.99
N CYS A 72 -1.17 17.37 -1.20
CA CYS A 72 -0.75 16.01 -1.45
C CYS A 72 -0.09 15.42 -0.20
N ALA A 73 -0.12 14.09 -0.11
CA ALA A 73 0.51 13.35 0.96
C ALA A 73 2.03 13.26 0.76
N GLY A 74 2.47 13.02 -0.48
CA GLY A 74 3.86 13.08 -0.91
C GLY A 74 3.97 13.61 -2.33
N ILE A 75 5.19 13.96 -2.73
CA ILE A 75 5.53 14.35 -4.09
C ILE A 75 7.00 14.04 -4.38
N LEU A 76 7.24 13.48 -5.56
CA LEU A 76 8.57 13.40 -6.15
C LEU A 76 8.89 14.69 -6.91
N VAL A 77 9.93 15.38 -6.47
CA VAL A 77 10.50 16.54 -7.17
C VAL A 77 11.96 16.29 -7.52
N LYS A 78 12.51 17.14 -8.38
CA LYS A 78 13.94 17.18 -8.64
C LYS A 78 14.48 18.47 -8.04
N GLU A 79 15.40 18.35 -7.10
CA GLU A 79 16.18 19.48 -6.60
C GLU A 79 17.59 19.37 -7.19
N ASN A 80 18.30 20.50 -7.36
CA ASN A 80 19.74 20.63 -7.69
C ASN A 80 20.39 19.48 -8.49
N LEU A 81 20.97 19.76 -9.67
CA LEU A 81 21.67 18.72 -10.47
C LEU A 81 20.82 17.46 -10.74
N GLN A 82 19.48 17.59 -10.76
CA GLN A 82 18.52 16.51 -11.04
C GLN A 82 18.46 15.40 -9.98
N ILE A 83 18.88 15.65 -8.72
CA ILE A 83 18.74 14.66 -7.65
C ILE A 83 17.24 14.47 -7.32
N PRO A 84 16.72 13.24 -7.35
CA PRO A 84 15.34 12.98 -6.97
C PRO A 84 15.15 13.20 -5.47
N VAL A 85 14.12 13.95 -5.11
CA VAL A 85 13.73 14.24 -3.73
C VAL A 85 12.27 13.87 -3.55
N ILE A 86 11.99 13.00 -2.60
CA ILE A 86 10.63 12.69 -2.17
C ILE A 86 10.32 13.55 -0.96
N LYS A 87 9.38 14.48 -1.13
CA LYS A 87 8.87 15.32 -0.05
C LYS A 87 7.58 14.70 0.49
N PHE A 88 7.45 14.62 1.79
CA PHE A 88 6.26 14.15 2.48
C PHE A 88 5.63 15.28 3.29
N SER A 89 4.29 15.32 3.32
CA SER A 89 3.58 16.21 4.23
C SER A 89 3.79 15.78 5.68
N VAL A 90 4.11 16.74 6.57
CA VAL A 90 4.23 16.51 8.02
C VAL A 90 2.97 15.87 8.61
N THR A 91 1.80 16.11 8.02
CA THR A 91 0.52 15.52 8.44
C THR A 91 0.54 13.99 8.39
N LEU A 92 1.36 13.38 7.52
CA LEU A 92 1.54 11.92 7.49
C LEU A 92 2.27 11.35 8.70
N PHE A 93 3.07 12.17 9.37
CA PHE A 93 3.89 11.77 10.51
C PHE A 93 3.23 12.10 11.84
N THR A 94 2.38 13.13 11.89
CA THR A 94 1.65 13.51 13.11
C THR A 94 0.40 12.65 13.37
N ILE A 95 -0.10 11.92 12.37
CA ILE A 95 -1.21 10.99 12.56
C ILE A 95 -0.66 9.65 13.06
N ASN A 96 -0.63 9.50 14.38
CA ASN A 96 0.03 8.43 15.14
C ASN A 96 -0.37 6.97 14.83
N GLN A 97 -1.36 6.71 13.96
CA GLN A 97 -1.90 5.36 13.73
C GLN A 97 -1.75 4.83 12.29
N LYS A 98 -0.92 5.46 11.45
CA LYS A 98 -0.94 5.16 10.01
C LYS A 98 0.46 4.91 9.42
N ALA A 99 1.19 3.93 9.98
CA ALA A 99 2.48 3.49 9.43
C ALA A 99 2.35 3.04 7.97
N ASP A 100 1.27 2.33 7.66
CA ASP A 100 0.97 1.81 6.33
C ASP A 100 0.73 2.93 5.29
N LEU A 101 0.10 4.03 5.71
CA LEU A 101 -0.13 5.22 4.87
C LEU A 101 1.18 5.84 4.37
N ARG A 102 2.23 5.82 5.19
CA ARG A 102 3.56 6.32 4.80
C ARG A 102 4.24 5.38 3.81
N HIS A 103 4.05 4.07 3.99
CA HIS A 103 4.59 3.07 3.06
C HIS A 103 3.94 3.18 1.69
N ASP A 104 2.62 3.38 1.63
CA ASP A 104 1.89 3.52 0.38
C ASP A 104 2.28 4.80 -0.37
N VAL A 105 2.47 5.91 0.36
CA VAL A 105 2.97 7.16 -0.24
C VAL A 105 4.36 6.97 -0.79
N LEU A 106 5.25 6.37 -0.01
CA LEU A 106 6.61 6.11 -0.46
C LEU A 106 6.62 5.22 -1.72
N LEU A 107 5.83 4.14 -1.74
CA LEU A 107 5.76 3.23 -2.89
C LEU A 107 5.24 3.92 -4.16
N HIS A 108 4.27 4.83 -4.03
CA HIS A 108 3.79 5.62 -5.16
C HIS A 108 4.85 6.55 -5.74
N GLU A 109 5.56 7.27 -4.88
CA GLU A 109 6.62 8.16 -5.35
C GLU A 109 7.79 7.36 -5.95
N MET A 110 8.04 6.15 -5.45
CA MET A 110 8.98 5.20 -6.06
C MET A 110 8.52 4.72 -7.45
N LEU A 111 7.21 4.53 -7.67
CA LEU A 111 6.67 4.23 -9.00
C LEU A 111 6.93 5.39 -9.97
N HIS A 112 6.69 6.63 -9.55
CA HIS A 112 7.03 7.79 -10.37
C HIS A 112 8.53 7.85 -10.68
N LEU A 113 9.39 7.61 -9.68
CA LEU A 113 10.84 7.58 -9.86
C LEU A 113 11.25 6.50 -10.88
N TYR A 114 10.70 5.29 -10.76
CA TYR A 114 10.95 4.19 -11.70
C TYR A 114 10.58 4.56 -13.13
N LEU A 115 9.36 5.09 -13.34
CA LEU A 115 8.89 5.44 -14.68
C LEU A 115 9.70 6.59 -15.29
N ILE A 116 10.17 7.54 -14.48
CA ILE A 116 11.06 8.62 -14.94
C ILE A 116 12.42 8.05 -15.33
N LEU A 117 13.01 7.18 -14.51
CA LEU A 117 14.34 6.60 -14.74
C LEU A 117 14.41 5.79 -16.04
N PHE A 118 13.36 5.03 -16.34
CA PHE A 118 13.27 4.19 -17.54
C PHE A 118 12.53 4.84 -18.71
N TRP A 119 12.25 6.15 -18.65
CA TRP A 119 11.56 6.89 -19.71
C TRP A 119 10.19 6.31 -20.10
N LEU A 120 9.54 5.67 -19.14
CA LEU A 120 8.23 5.03 -19.29
C LEU A 120 7.08 5.96 -18.90
N ASN A 121 7.38 7.18 -18.44
CA ASN A 121 6.34 8.12 -18.03
C ASN A 121 5.50 8.59 -19.23
N ASP A 122 4.18 8.56 -19.09
CA ASP A 122 3.26 9.05 -20.11
C ASP A 122 3.13 10.58 -19.99
N LYS A 123 3.55 11.29 -21.04
CA LYS A 123 3.56 12.75 -21.08
C LYS A 123 2.17 13.38 -20.94
N ARG A 124 1.09 12.63 -21.24
CA ARG A 124 -0.29 13.13 -21.17
C ARG A 124 -0.96 12.82 -19.83
N ASN A 125 -0.48 11.81 -19.12
CA ASN A 125 -1.06 11.36 -17.87
C ASN A 125 -0.01 10.73 -16.97
N VAL A 126 0.32 11.42 -15.86
CA VAL A 126 1.30 10.93 -14.87
C VAL A 126 0.93 9.57 -14.25
N HIS A 127 -0.36 9.20 -14.29
CA HIS A 127 -0.88 7.88 -13.91
C HIS A 127 -1.45 7.12 -15.12
N GLY A 128 -0.75 7.21 -16.25
CA GLY A 128 -1.09 6.55 -17.51
C GLY A 128 -0.94 5.03 -17.49
N SER A 129 -0.96 4.41 -18.67
CA SER A 129 -0.96 2.95 -18.82
C SER A 129 0.25 2.26 -18.15
N ASN A 130 1.45 2.82 -18.29
CA ASN A 130 2.67 2.27 -17.69
C ASN A 130 2.65 2.33 -16.16
N PHE A 131 2.09 3.40 -15.59
CA PHE A 131 1.88 3.50 -14.15
C PHE A 131 0.94 2.38 -13.68
N LYS A 132 -0.24 2.27 -14.29
CA LYS A 132 -1.24 1.24 -13.96
C LYS A 132 -0.70 -0.18 -14.12
N ARG A 133 0.04 -0.44 -15.20
CA ARG A 133 0.68 -1.75 -15.43
C ARG A 133 1.66 -2.10 -14.32
N THR A 134 2.46 -1.13 -13.88
CA THR A 134 3.45 -1.35 -12.82
C THR A 134 2.76 -1.53 -11.46
N CYS A 135 1.70 -0.77 -11.19
CA CYS A 135 0.81 -1.02 -10.04
C CYS A 135 0.28 -2.45 -10.09
N ASN A 136 -0.41 -2.86 -11.16
CA ASN A 136 -1.04 -4.19 -11.25
C ASN A 136 -0.04 -5.33 -11.07
N ARG A 137 1.19 -5.19 -11.57
CA ARG A 137 2.28 -6.13 -11.30
C ARG A 137 2.59 -6.25 -9.81
N ILE A 138 2.76 -5.12 -9.11
CA ILE A 138 3.02 -5.11 -7.66
C ILE A 138 1.79 -5.67 -6.91
N SER A 139 0.58 -5.33 -7.36
CA SER A 139 -0.67 -5.83 -6.77
C SER A 139 -0.72 -7.34 -6.77
N ALA A 140 -0.41 -7.95 -7.91
CA ALA A 140 -0.38 -9.39 -8.06
C ALA A 140 0.62 -10.05 -7.10
N LEU A 141 1.77 -9.40 -6.83
CA LEU A 141 2.76 -9.87 -5.86
C LEU A 141 2.28 -9.76 -4.41
N CYS A 142 1.52 -8.70 -4.10
CA CYS A 142 1.01 -8.44 -2.75
C CYS A 142 -0.37 -9.08 -2.46
N GLY A 143 -1.04 -9.64 -3.47
CA GLY A 143 -2.43 -10.10 -3.35
C GLY A 143 -3.46 -8.96 -3.29
N TRP A 144 -3.11 -7.77 -3.81
CA TRP A 144 -3.99 -6.60 -3.81
C TRP A 144 -4.89 -6.53 -5.06
N PRO A 145 -6.02 -5.78 -5.00
CA PRO A 145 -6.93 -5.62 -6.14
C PRO A 145 -6.31 -4.85 -7.31
N GLU A 146 -6.71 -5.23 -8.53
CA GLU A 146 -6.23 -4.59 -9.76
C GLU A 146 -6.72 -3.13 -9.93
N VAL A 147 -5.84 -2.25 -10.42
CA VAL A 147 -6.20 -0.90 -10.87
C VAL A 147 -6.85 -0.95 -12.25
N SER A 148 -8.17 -0.81 -12.30
CA SER A 148 -8.90 -0.79 -13.58
C SER A 148 -8.72 0.52 -14.37
N HIS A 149 -9.01 0.47 -15.68
CA HIS A 149 -9.10 1.67 -16.53
C HIS A 149 -10.42 2.44 -16.37
N ARG A 150 -11.49 1.79 -15.88
CA ARG A 150 -12.84 2.35 -15.79
C ARG A 150 -13.14 3.02 -14.45
N ARG A 151 -12.45 2.61 -13.39
CA ARG A 151 -12.40 3.36 -12.15
C ARG A 151 -11.17 4.25 -12.21
N PRO A 152 -11.25 5.52 -11.79
CA PRO A 152 -10.04 6.26 -11.45
C PRO A 152 -9.22 5.35 -10.53
N ALA A 153 -7.89 5.47 -10.51
CA ALA A 153 -7.04 4.68 -9.62
C ALA A 153 -7.31 4.89 -8.10
N GLU A 154 -8.52 5.34 -7.72
CA GLU A 154 -9.10 5.49 -6.38
C GLU A 154 -8.93 4.25 -5.50
N TYR A 155 -8.74 3.06 -6.10
CA TYR A 155 -8.58 1.79 -5.39
C TYR A 155 -7.13 1.40 -5.10
N TRP A 156 -6.16 2.00 -5.80
CA TRP A 156 -4.80 2.01 -5.28
C TRP A 156 -4.80 3.05 -4.16
N PRO A 157 -4.07 2.88 -3.05
CA PRO A 157 -4.11 3.85 -1.95
C PRO A 157 -3.90 5.32 -2.40
N MET A 158 -3.42 5.59 -3.61
CA MET A 158 -2.79 6.84 -3.96
C MET A 158 -3.44 7.66 -5.09
N ASN A 159 -4.75 7.56 -5.33
CA ASN A 159 -5.43 8.49 -6.24
C ASN A 159 -6.40 9.42 -5.51
N CYS A 160 -5.87 10.13 -4.54
CA CYS A 160 -6.64 11.09 -3.76
C CYS A 160 -6.26 12.50 -4.17
N ARG A 161 -7.25 13.30 -4.57
CA ARG A 161 -7.06 14.68 -5.03
C ARG A 161 -6.51 15.59 -3.95
N THR A 162 -6.73 15.24 -2.67
CA THR A 162 -6.19 15.95 -1.53
C THR A 162 -5.73 14.99 -0.41
N SER A 163 -4.87 15.45 0.49
CA SER A 163 -4.42 14.74 1.69
C SER A 163 -5.59 14.44 2.64
N ARG A 164 -6.64 15.26 2.65
CA ARG A 164 -7.87 15.02 3.43
C ARG A 164 -8.72 13.90 2.81
N ASP A 165 -8.87 13.90 1.50
CA ASP A 165 -9.54 12.79 0.78
C ASP A 165 -8.75 11.49 0.92
N TYR A 166 -7.42 11.58 0.94
CA TYR A 166 -6.52 10.47 1.18
C TYR A 166 -6.70 9.85 2.55
N ILE A 167 -6.69 10.67 3.61
CA ILE A 167 -6.90 10.21 4.97
C ILE A 167 -8.26 9.52 5.12
N LYS A 168 -9.31 10.04 4.46
CA LYS A 168 -10.66 9.47 4.50
C LYS A 168 -10.74 8.14 3.73
N ASN A 169 -10.34 8.14 2.46
CA ASN A 169 -10.37 6.94 1.60
C ASN A 169 -9.47 5.83 2.14
N TYR A 170 -8.32 6.19 2.72
CA TYR A 170 -7.42 5.24 3.35
C TYR A 170 -8.03 4.60 4.60
N VAL A 171 -8.74 5.36 5.43
CA VAL A 171 -9.42 4.79 6.61
C VAL A 171 -10.49 3.82 6.15
N GLU A 172 -11.32 4.23 5.20
CA GLU A 172 -12.36 3.38 4.63
C GLU A 172 -11.78 2.13 3.96
N PHE A 173 -10.66 2.26 3.24
CA PHE A 173 -9.93 1.13 2.64
C PHE A 173 -9.33 0.20 3.69
N SER A 174 -8.63 0.73 4.71
CA SER A 174 -8.00 -0.08 5.75
C SER A 174 -9.01 -0.88 6.56
N ILE A 175 -10.19 -0.30 6.83
CA ILE A 175 -11.30 -1.00 7.47
C ILE A 175 -11.78 -2.13 6.55
N ARG A 176 -12.05 -1.83 5.28
CA ARG A 176 -12.55 -2.80 4.32
C ARG A 176 -11.56 -3.92 4.02
N HIS A 177 -10.26 -3.62 3.98
CA HIS A 177 -9.21 -4.62 3.76
C HIS A 177 -9.11 -5.56 4.95
N LYS A 178 -9.16 -5.03 6.18
CA LYS A 178 -9.19 -5.83 7.41
C LYS A 178 -10.45 -6.71 7.48
N GLU A 179 -11.59 -6.20 7.04
CA GLU A 179 -12.82 -6.99 6.90
C GLU A 179 -12.66 -8.13 5.89
N ILE A 180 -12.08 -7.88 4.72
CA ILE A 180 -11.82 -8.90 3.70
C ILE A 180 -10.82 -9.95 4.20
N GLU A 181 -9.73 -9.53 4.85
CA GLU A 181 -8.76 -10.45 5.45
C GLU A 181 -9.41 -11.33 6.51
N ASN A 182 -10.23 -10.75 7.39
CA ASN A 182 -10.98 -11.50 8.40
C ASN A 182 -11.94 -12.50 7.73
N GLN A 183 -12.65 -12.09 6.66
CA GLN A 183 -13.54 -12.98 5.91
C GLN A 183 -12.76 -14.15 5.27
N LEU A 184 -11.64 -13.87 4.60
CA LEU A 184 -10.80 -14.89 4.00
C LEU A 184 -10.20 -15.84 5.05
N GLN A 185 -9.82 -15.31 6.21
CA GLN A 185 -9.32 -16.14 7.31
C GLN A 185 -10.43 -17.03 7.88
N GLN A 186 -11.65 -16.51 8.01
CA GLN A 186 -12.83 -17.28 8.42
C GLN A 186 -13.20 -18.37 7.41
N GLU A 187 -13.11 -18.07 6.11
CA GLU A 187 -13.33 -19.05 5.04
C GLU A 187 -12.27 -20.17 5.07
N ARG A 188 -11.00 -19.82 5.29
CA ARG A 188 -9.91 -20.81 5.44
C ARG A 188 -10.15 -21.73 6.63
N LYS A 189 -10.48 -21.17 7.80
CA LYS A 189 -10.82 -21.94 9.00
C LYS A 189 -12.03 -22.85 8.75
N SER A 190 -13.07 -22.33 8.10
CA SER A 190 -14.27 -23.11 7.74
C SER A 190 -13.96 -24.26 6.78
N LYS A 191 -13.09 -24.02 5.79
CA LYS A 191 -12.65 -25.06 4.85
C LYS A 191 -11.83 -26.14 5.55
N GLN A 192 -10.92 -25.75 6.44
CA GLN A 192 -10.13 -26.67 7.25
C GLN A 192 -11.02 -27.53 8.17
N ALA A 193 -12.02 -26.92 8.83
CA ALA A 193 -12.99 -27.63 9.65
C ALA A 193 -13.82 -28.66 8.86
N ARG A 194 -14.19 -28.35 7.61
CA ARG A 194 -14.88 -29.30 6.72
C ARG A 194 -13.96 -30.46 6.34
N GLN A 195 -12.73 -30.17 5.91
CA GLN A 195 -11.75 -31.20 5.55
C GLN A 195 -11.48 -32.17 6.72
N LEU A 196 -11.33 -31.64 7.94
CA LEU A 196 -11.19 -32.47 9.14
C LEU A 196 -12.44 -33.34 9.37
N SER A 197 -13.64 -32.79 9.18
CA SER A 197 -14.88 -33.57 9.34
C SER A 197 -15.03 -34.68 8.30
N ASP A 198 -14.64 -34.42 7.05
CA ASP A 198 -14.70 -35.41 5.97
C ASP A 198 -13.70 -36.56 6.24
N GLN A 199 -12.46 -36.23 6.59
CA GLN A 199 -11.44 -37.22 6.96
C GLN A 199 -11.82 -38.03 8.20
N ALA A 200 -12.50 -37.39 9.16
CA ALA A 200 -13.03 -38.04 10.35
C ALA A 200 -14.09 -39.07 10.01
N ALA A 201 -15.00 -38.73 9.10
CA ALA A 201 -16.14 -39.58 8.77
C ALA A 201 -15.66 -40.92 8.21
N ASP A 202 -14.69 -40.89 7.31
CA ASP A 202 -14.07 -42.10 6.73
C ASP A 202 -13.40 -42.95 7.82
N LEU A 203 -12.57 -42.33 8.67
CA LEU A 203 -11.87 -43.03 9.75
C LEU A 203 -12.84 -43.62 10.79
N ILE A 204 -13.86 -42.87 11.19
CA ILE A 204 -14.87 -43.32 12.15
C ILE A 204 -15.67 -44.48 11.57
N HIS A 205 -16.01 -44.42 10.28
CA HIS A 205 -16.69 -45.50 9.58
C HIS A 205 -15.85 -46.79 9.61
N ASP A 206 -14.57 -46.71 9.21
CA ASP A 206 -13.64 -47.84 9.26
C ASP A 206 -13.51 -48.42 10.68
N LEU A 207 -13.45 -47.58 11.71
CA LEU A 207 -13.36 -48.04 13.11
C LEU A 207 -14.61 -48.81 13.55
N TYR A 208 -15.80 -48.37 13.17
CA TYR A 208 -17.04 -49.12 13.46
C TYR A 208 -17.10 -50.44 12.68
N GLU A 209 -16.69 -50.46 11.41
CA GLU A 209 -16.64 -51.71 10.62
C GLU A 209 -15.70 -52.76 11.24
N ASN A 210 -14.64 -52.32 11.92
CA ASN A 210 -13.70 -53.18 12.63
C ASN A 210 -14.08 -53.46 14.10
N GLY A 211 -15.27 -53.05 14.55
CA GLY A 211 -15.75 -53.28 15.92
C GLY A 211 -15.01 -52.49 17.00
N GLN A 212 -14.39 -51.37 16.65
CA GLN A 212 -13.62 -50.49 17.55
C GLN A 212 -14.45 -49.32 18.08
N ASP A 213 -15.68 -49.57 18.51
CA ASP A 213 -16.69 -48.55 18.84
C ASP A 213 -16.19 -47.49 19.84
N GLN A 214 -15.52 -47.89 20.92
CA GLN A 214 -15.00 -46.94 21.91
C GLN A 214 -13.91 -46.02 21.35
N THR A 215 -13.12 -46.50 20.39
CA THR A 215 -12.11 -45.68 19.71
C THR A 215 -12.79 -44.75 18.72
N ALA A 216 -13.79 -45.22 17.98
CA ALA A 216 -14.58 -44.40 17.06
C ALA A 216 -15.24 -43.21 17.77
N GLU A 217 -15.85 -43.45 18.94
CA GLU A 217 -16.45 -42.41 19.79
C GLU A 217 -15.41 -41.38 20.26
N ARG A 218 -14.22 -41.82 20.72
CA ARG A 218 -13.15 -40.92 21.14
C ARG A 218 -12.62 -40.05 20.00
N VAL A 219 -12.48 -40.63 18.80
CA VAL A 219 -12.05 -39.91 17.60
C VAL A 219 -13.09 -38.87 17.20
N ARG A 220 -14.39 -39.24 17.24
CA ARG A 220 -15.49 -38.32 16.96
C ARG A 220 -15.50 -37.12 17.91
N ASP A 221 -15.36 -37.37 19.21
CA ASP A 221 -15.38 -36.31 20.22
C ASP A 221 -14.14 -35.41 20.13
N ALA A 222 -12.96 -35.97 19.85
CA ALA A 222 -11.73 -35.19 19.63
C ALA A 222 -11.88 -34.23 18.44
N ILE A 223 -12.44 -34.72 17.32
CA ILE A 223 -12.61 -33.94 16.09
C ILE A 223 -13.69 -32.87 16.27
N TYR A 224 -14.76 -33.19 17.00
CA TYR A 224 -15.79 -32.20 17.36
C TYR A 224 -15.20 -31.04 18.17
N ASN A 225 -14.38 -31.34 19.17
CA ASN A 225 -13.73 -30.33 20.00
C ASN A 225 -12.71 -29.49 19.22
N GLU A 226 -11.90 -30.11 18.35
CA GLU A 226 -10.96 -29.39 17.50
C GLU A 226 -11.69 -28.47 16.51
N ARG A 227 -12.79 -28.93 15.91
CA ARG A 227 -13.63 -28.11 15.05
C ARG A 227 -14.26 -26.92 15.78
N LEU A 228 -14.74 -27.11 17.00
CA LEU A 228 -15.23 -26.02 17.84
C LEU A 228 -14.14 -24.98 18.11
N SER A 229 -12.94 -25.42 18.47
CA SER A 229 -11.80 -24.53 18.72
C SER A 229 -11.41 -23.69 17.49
N LEU A 230 -11.55 -24.24 16.27
CA LEU A 230 -11.28 -23.52 15.04
C LEU A 230 -12.32 -22.43 14.77
N ILE A 231 -13.57 -22.64 15.19
CA ILE A 231 -14.67 -21.71 14.99
C ILE A 231 -14.66 -20.61 16.07
N GLU A 232 -14.51 -20.98 17.35
CA GLU A 232 -14.61 -20.08 18.51
C GLU A 232 -13.38 -19.18 18.70
N SER A 233 -12.24 -19.50 18.11
CA SER A 233 -11.02 -18.67 18.13
C SER A 233 -11.06 -17.49 17.14
N SER A 234 -12.24 -17.01 16.76
CA SER A 234 -12.49 -16.01 15.71
C SER A 234 -13.31 -14.85 16.25
#